data_AF-A0A7L1BN82-F1
#
_entry.id   AF-A0A7L1BN82-F1
#
_cell.length_a   1.000
_cell.length_b   1.000
_cell.length_c   1.000
_cell.angle_alpha   90.00
_cell.angle_beta   90.00
_cell.angle_gamma   90.00
#
_symmetry.space_group_name_H-M   'P 1'
#
loop_
_entity.id
_entity.type
_entity.pdbx_description
1 polymer ?
#
loop_
_entity_poly.entity_id
_entity_poly.type
_entity_poly.pdbx_seq_one_letter_code
_entity_poly.pdbx_strand_id
1 'polypeptide(L)'
;SEGLLTTTYTDEEHLREVAYSQSTGQKEQLSRCLQRGIRRVQDLCKVLQLPAVFEETAVSYFQRALQLPAFHLVSLERKELLGGCCVLVTCRQHNWPLTMGTVCSLLYARQELFASVYLSLQKELGLSVPALSLADLVTTHLNSFRLFQPSANVPGPFLEDREQLLARTVGLVELASEAWLVTGRHPVPILTAAAFLAWQSLRPGPRLSCPLARFCRLAGVDLPPPAHLRLKELLEILQGMASQLSWLRAFQLDKKTVVKHLGDLLQHRVFLLRNAFSQQDTAPGQGSPCQDPAGLGSQEEDSRGQDSLRKPRRGPLRPLLPPCLLHPRKRLRAAAPSAPAPTGDEPISDSEIEQYLRGPEEIQAFRKAKGW
;
A
#
# COMPACT_ATOMS: atom_id res chain seq x y z
N SER A 1 15.19 73.66 19.65
CA SER A 1 16.65 73.88 19.56
C SER A 1 17.22 72.69 18.83
N GLU A 2 17.51 72.88 17.54
CA GLU A 2 18.03 71.83 16.66
C GLU A 2 19.46 71.48 17.07
N GLY A 3 19.74 70.19 17.29
CA GLY A 3 21.04 69.69 17.68
C GLY A 3 21.90 69.45 16.44
N LEU A 4 22.92 70.30 16.27
CA LEU A 4 23.91 70.26 15.20
C LEU A 4 24.87 69.07 15.43
N LEU A 5 24.88 68.10 14.52
CA LEU A 5 25.90 67.06 14.47
C LEU A 5 27.09 67.58 13.65
N THR A 6 28.17 67.95 14.32
CA THR A 6 29.46 68.24 13.68
C THR A 6 30.39 67.06 13.90
N THR A 7 30.56 66.22 12.88
CA THR A 7 31.76 65.36 12.79
C THR A 7 32.88 66.21 12.21
N THR A 8 34.03 66.22 12.89
CA THR A 8 35.24 66.89 12.37
C THR A 8 36.01 65.92 11.49
N TYR A 9 36.60 66.44 10.42
CA TYR A 9 37.25 65.70 9.32
C TYR A 9 38.40 64.77 9.75
N THR A 10 38.84 64.83 11.01
CA THR A 10 39.93 64.03 11.58
C THR A 10 39.52 62.62 12.01
N ASP A 11 38.22 62.35 12.15
CA ASP A 11 37.72 61.02 12.58
C ASP A 11 37.57 60.01 11.41
N GLU A 12 37.73 60.44 10.15
CA GLU A 12 37.62 59.55 8.99
C GLU A 12 38.84 58.64 8.79
N GLU A 13 40.00 58.95 9.37
CA GLU A 13 41.22 58.13 9.23
C GLU A 13 41.19 56.83 10.07
N HIS A 14 40.21 56.69 10.97
CA HIS A 14 40.02 55.48 11.79
C HIS A 14 38.90 54.56 11.30
N LEU A 15 38.36 54.78 10.10
CA LEU A 15 37.39 53.88 9.47
C LEU A 15 38.08 52.59 9.00
N ARG A 16 38.40 51.71 9.95
CA ARG A 16 38.62 50.30 9.63
C ARG A 16 37.31 49.75 9.10
N GLU A 17 37.32 49.29 7.86
CA GLU A 17 36.21 48.58 7.23
C GLU A 17 35.94 47.29 8.03
N VAL A 18 35.11 47.39 9.05
CA VAL A 18 34.60 46.23 9.76
C VAL A 18 33.53 45.63 8.87
N ALA A 19 33.94 44.73 7.98
CA ALA A 19 33.00 43.89 7.25
C ALA A 19 32.03 43.28 8.27
N TYR A 20 30.72 43.44 8.03
CA TYR A 20 29.65 43.04 8.95
C TYR A 20 29.76 41.54 9.36
N SER A 21 30.49 40.74 8.57
CA SER A 21 30.84 39.35 8.83
C SER A 21 31.85 39.11 9.96
N GLN A 22 32.67 40.11 10.34
CA GLN A 22 33.71 39.95 11.37
C GLN A 22 33.27 40.39 12.78
N SER A 23 32.20 41.18 12.90
CA SER A 23 31.72 41.73 14.19
C SER A 23 30.72 40.82 14.91
N THR A 24 30.03 39.93 14.21
CA THR A 24 29.25 38.89 14.88
C THR A 24 30.16 37.71 15.16
N GLY A 25 30.74 37.69 16.37
CA GLY A 25 31.30 36.49 16.98
C GLY A 25 30.20 35.44 17.16
N GLN A 26 29.77 34.82 16.06
CA GLN A 26 28.97 33.62 16.07
C GLN A 26 29.88 32.51 16.59
N LYS A 27 29.83 32.27 17.91
CA LYS A 27 29.81 30.87 18.36
C LYS A 27 28.84 30.16 17.43
N GLU A 28 29.20 29.02 16.84
CA GLU A 28 28.35 28.19 15.95
C GLU A 28 27.01 27.85 16.65
N GLN A 29 26.13 28.82 16.74
CA GLN A 29 24.81 28.66 17.31
C GLN A 29 23.99 28.04 16.19
N LEU A 30 23.65 26.77 16.40
CA LEU A 30 22.73 26.03 15.55
C LEU A 30 21.56 26.94 15.15
N SER A 31 21.25 26.99 13.85
CA SER A 31 20.19 27.86 13.35
C SER A 31 18.88 27.63 14.12
N ARG A 32 18.08 28.68 14.35
CA ARG A 32 16.79 28.57 15.07
C ARG A 32 15.88 27.49 14.48
N CYS A 33 15.92 27.31 13.16
CA CYS A 33 15.21 26.26 12.44
C CYS A 33 15.70 24.86 12.83
N LEU A 34 17.02 24.66 12.93
CA LEU A 34 17.63 23.40 13.34
C LEU A 34 17.26 23.05 14.78
N GLN A 35 17.37 24.01 15.71
CA GLN A 35 16.98 23.79 17.11
C GLN A 35 15.51 23.42 17.26
N ARG A 36 14.62 24.09 16.52
CA ARG A 36 13.18 23.78 16.53
C ARG A 36 12.89 22.40 15.96
N GLY A 37 13.58 22.04 14.88
CA GLY A 37 13.45 20.73 14.25
C GLY A 37 13.92 19.59 15.16
N ILE A 38 15.07 19.75 15.83
CA ILE A 38 15.59 18.78 16.80
C ILE A 38 14.56 18.55 17.90
N ARG A 39 14.05 19.62 18.55
CA ARG A 39 13.05 19.47 19.62
C ARG A 39 11.82 18.70 19.14
N ARG A 40 11.32 18.98 17.94
CA ARG A 40 10.17 18.27 17.38
C ARG A 40 10.43 16.80 17.09
N VAL A 41 11.63 16.44 16.64
CA VAL A 41 12.02 15.03 16.49
C VAL A 41 11.98 14.33 17.84
N GLN A 42 12.55 14.95 18.88
CA GLN A 42 12.54 14.42 20.23
C GLN A 42 11.12 14.29 20.79
N ASP A 43 10.28 15.31 20.61
CA ASP A 43 8.89 15.31 21.05
C ASP A 43 8.10 14.19 20.34
N LEU A 44 8.33 13.99 19.04
CA LEU A 44 7.70 12.90 18.29
C LEU A 44 8.15 11.52 18.80
N CYS A 45 9.43 11.33 19.11
CA CYS A 45 9.92 10.09 19.73
C CYS A 45 9.28 9.83 21.09
N LYS A 46 9.09 10.87 21.91
CA LYS A 46 8.43 10.77 23.23
C LYS A 46 6.94 10.43 23.10
N VAL A 47 6.23 11.06 22.17
CA VAL A 47 4.81 10.76 21.88
C VAL A 47 4.63 9.31 21.45
N LEU A 48 5.57 8.79 20.65
CA LEU A 48 5.60 7.41 20.19
C LEU A 48 6.19 6.42 21.22
N GLN A 49 6.66 6.91 22.37
CA GLN A 49 7.31 6.12 23.44
C GLN A 49 8.49 5.27 22.92
N LEU A 50 9.31 5.86 22.04
CA LEU A 50 10.47 5.17 21.47
C LEU A 50 11.66 5.12 22.45
N PRO A 51 12.52 4.09 22.36
CA PRO A 51 13.76 4.04 23.14
C PRO A 51 14.70 5.22 22.85
N ALA A 52 15.50 5.64 23.83
CA ALA A 52 16.41 6.78 23.71
C ALA A 52 17.38 6.68 22.52
N VAL A 53 17.85 5.46 22.20
CA VAL A 53 18.73 5.19 21.05
C VAL A 53 18.10 5.63 19.72
N PHE A 54 16.77 5.56 19.60
CA PHE A 54 16.06 5.97 18.39
C PHE A 54 16.01 7.49 18.29
N GLU A 55 15.86 8.18 19.41
CA GLU A 55 15.88 9.64 19.46
C GLU A 55 17.23 10.18 18.97
N GLU A 56 18.34 9.65 19.50
CA GLU A 56 19.70 10.05 19.10
C GLU A 56 19.95 9.83 17.60
N THR A 57 19.55 8.65 17.10
CA THR A 57 19.72 8.29 15.68
C THR A 57 18.88 9.19 14.77
N ALA A 58 17.62 9.46 15.13
CA ALA A 58 16.74 10.32 14.35
C ALA A 58 17.20 11.78 14.34
N VAL A 59 17.71 12.28 15.48
CA VAL A 59 18.31 13.63 15.58
C VAL A 59 19.56 13.73 14.71
N SER A 60 20.43 12.72 14.73
CA SER A 60 21.61 12.64 13.87
C SER A 60 21.25 12.68 12.38
N TYR A 61 20.26 11.91 11.94
CA TYR A 61 19.77 11.98 10.55
C TYR A 61 19.22 13.35 10.20
N PHE A 62 18.46 13.97 11.09
CA PHE A 62 17.89 15.29 10.86
C PHE A 62 18.97 16.38 10.71
N GLN A 63 19.99 16.35 11.58
CA GLN A 63 21.13 17.26 11.51
C GLN A 63 21.91 17.09 10.20
N ARG A 64 22.21 15.84 9.82
CA ARG A 64 22.89 15.53 8.56
C ARG A 64 22.08 15.96 7.34
N ALA A 65 20.77 15.74 7.34
CA ALA A 65 19.90 16.12 6.23
C ALA A 65 19.89 17.65 6.02
N LEU A 66 19.87 18.44 7.11
CA LEU A 66 19.88 19.90 7.03
C LEU A 66 21.24 20.51 6.63
N GLN A 67 22.31 19.71 6.54
CA GLN A 67 23.60 20.12 5.97
C GLN A 67 23.66 19.91 4.44
N LEU A 68 22.67 19.22 3.87
CA LEU A 68 22.64 18.95 2.44
C LEU A 68 21.98 20.11 1.67
N PRO A 69 22.54 20.52 0.51
CA PRO A 69 21.97 21.59 -0.31
C PRO A 69 20.50 21.35 -0.68
N ALA A 70 20.11 20.07 -0.87
CA ALA A 70 18.75 19.66 -1.18
C ALA A 70 17.70 20.09 -0.14
N PHE A 71 18.09 20.31 1.11
CA PHE A 71 17.19 20.68 2.21
C PHE A 71 17.43 22.08 2.79
N HIS A 72 18.42 22.84 2.29
CA HIS A 72 18.71 24.19 2.78
C HIS A 72 17.55 25.17 2.48
N LEU A 73 17.08 25.20 1.23
CA LEU A 73 16.11 26.18 0.72
C LEU A 73 14.69 25.62 0.55
N VAL A 74 14.37 24.52 1.23
CA VAL A 74 13.01 23.97 1.17
C VAL A 74 12.04 24.72 2.09
N SER A 75 10.74 24.63 1.77
CA SER A 75 9.66 25.22 2.57
C SER A 75 9.71 24.75 4.02
N LEU A 76 9.16 25.57 4.93
CA LEU A 76 9.07 25.22 6.34
C LEU A 76 8.39 23.86 6.52
N GLU A 77 7.22 23.66 5.90
CA GLU A 77 6.46 22.39 5.94
C GLU A 77 7.34 21.16 5.61
N ARG A 78 8.16 21.23 4.55
CA ARG A 78 9.08 20.13 4.21
C ARG A 78 10.12 19.87 5.29
N LYS A 79 10.63 20.91 5.96
CA LYS A 79 11.55 20.77 7.10
C LYS A 79 10.87 20.15 8.31
N GLU A 80 9.59 20.43 8.53
CA GLU A 80 8.81 19.79 9.60
C GLU A 80 8.61 18.29 9.33
N LEU A 81 8.26 17.93 8.09
CA LEU A 81 8.10 16.53 7.69
C LEU A 81 9.41 15.75 7.67
N LEU A 82 10.53 16.42 7.39
CA LEU A 82 11.86 15.82 7.42
C LEU A 82 12.15 15.15 8.77
N GLY A 83 11.75 15.77 9.88
CA GLY A 83 11.88 15.19 11.21
C GLY A 83 11.08 13.89 11.36
N GLY A 84 9.82 13.88 10.90
CA GLY A 84 8.99 12.67 10.87
C GLY A 84 9.57 11.56 9.98
N CYS A 85 10.18 11.92 8.85
CA CYS A 85 10.86 10.98 7.97
C CYS A 85 12.09 10.36 8.66
N CYS A 86 12.88 11.15 9.39
CA CYS A 86 14.03 10.66 10.16
C CYS A 86 13.61 9.65 11.24
N VAL A 87 12.53 9.95 11.98
CA VAL A 87 11.95 9.00 12.96
C VAL A 87 11.47 7.73 12.27
N LEU A 88 10.77 7.84 11.15
CA LEU A 88 10.28 6.67 10.43
C LEU A 88 11.42 5.77 9.93
N VAL A 89 12.45 6.35 9.33
CA VAL A 89 13.65 5.62 8.88
C VAL A 89 14.29 4.87 10.06
N THR A 90 14.49 5.56 11.17
CA THR A 90 15.08 4.98 12.38
C THR A 90 14.25 3.80 12.89
N CYS A 91 12.92 3.97 12.96
CA CYS A 91 12.01 2.89 13.31
C CYS A 91 12.15 1.69 12.38
N ARG A 92 12.28 1.91 11.07
CA ARG A 92 12.46 0.80 10.11
C ARG A 92 13.78 0.06 10.28
N GLN A 93 14.86 0.77 10.57
CA GLN A 93 16.18 0.15 10.80
C GLN A 93 16.20 -0.74 12.05
N HIS A 94 15.37 -0.43 13.04
CA HIS A 94 15.24 -1.20 14.27
C HIS A 94 14.01 -2.14 14.29
N ASN A 95 13.40 -2.43 13.13
CA ASN A 95 12.20 -3.27 13.02
C ASN A 95 11.01 -2.80 13.89
N TRP A 96 10.94 -1.51 14.20
CA TRP A 96 9.81 -0.94 14.94
C TRP A 96 8.63 -0.69 13.98
N PRO A 97 7.44 -1.25 14.25
CA PRO A 97 6.33 -1.31 13.30
C PRO A 97 5.55 0.02 13.22
N LEU A 98 6.20 1.05 12.68
CA LEU A 98 5.62 2.36 12.44
C LEU A 98 5.21 2.53 10.97
N THR A 99 3.96 2.93 10.75
CA THR A 99 3.42 3.20 9.40
C THR A 99 3.57 4.68 9.05
N MET A 100 3.74 4.97 7.75
CA MET A 100 3.70 6.35 7.24
C MET A 100 2.40 7.06 7.61
N GLY A 101 1.26 6.34 7.56
CA GLY A 101 -0.04 6.87 7.92
C GLY A 101 -0.09 7.38 9.36
N THR A 102 0.45 6.61 10.32
CA THR A 102 0.53 7.01 11.73
C THR A 102 1.32 8.30 11.91
N VAL A 103 2.50 8.39 11.28
CA VAL A 103 3.34 9.61 11.35
C VAL A 103 2.62 10.80 10.71
N CYS A 104 1.98 10.60 9.56
CA CYS A 104 1.22 11.66 8.90
C CYS A 104 0.06 12.15 9.76
N SER A 105 -0.66 11.25 10.45
CA SER A 105 -1.75 11.61 11.37
C SER A 105 -1.24 12.41 12.56
N LEU A 106 -0.10 12.03 13.15
CA LEU A 106 0.50 12.76 14.28
C LEU A 106 1.02 14.14 13.89
N LEU A 107 1.54 14.28 12.67
CA LEU A 107 2.08 15.53 12.14
C LEU A 107 1.05 16.37 11.36
N TYR A 108 -0.21 15.92 11.29
CA TYR A 108 -1.27 16.53 10.47
C TYR A 108 -0.84 16.79 9.01
N ALA A 109 -0.09 15.84 8.45
CA ALA A 109 0.60 15.99 7.16
C ALA A 109 -0.15 15.31 6.00
N ARG A 110 0.02 15.85 4.79
CA ARG A 110 -0.43 15.21 3.55
C ARG A 110 0.50 14.05 3.19
N GLN A 111 -0.09 12.86 2.94
CA GLN A 111 0.68 11.63 2.67
C GLN A 111 1.59 11.73 1.43
N GLU A 112 1.13 12.40 0.37
CA GLU A 112 1.90 12.59 -0.87
C GLU A 112 3.16 13.44 -0.64
N LEU A 113 3.01 14.53 0.12
CA LEU A 113 4.12 15.39 0.49
C LEU A 113 5.12 14.63 1.37
N PHE A 114 4.62 13.90 2.38
CA PHE A 114 5.46 13.08 3.25
C PHE A 114 6.25 12.02 2.47
N ALA A 115 5.60 11.32 1.54
CA ALA A 115 6.26 10.33 0.68
C ALA A 115 7.36 10.95 -0.18
N SER A 116 7.13 12.13 -0.75
CA SER A 116 8.14 12.85 -1.54
C SER A 116 9.37 13.23 -0.71
N VAL A 117 9.16 13.72 0.53
CA VAL A 117 10.25 14.09 1.45
C VAL A 117 11.00 12.86 1.93
N TYR A 118 10.29 11.77 2.23
CA TYR A 118 10.87 10.50 2.65
C TYR A 118 11.80 9.90 1.57
N LEU A 119 11.34 9.86 0.31
CA LEU A 119 12.14 9.36 -0.80
C LEU A 119 13.37 10.24 -1.07
N SER A 120 13.21 11.56 -0.97
CA SER A 120 14.33 12.51 -1.07
C SER A 120 15.35 12.26 0.04
N LEU A 121 14.91 12.15 1.30
CA LEU A 121 15.78 11.88 2.44
C LEU A 121 16.58 10.58 2.26
N GLN A 122 15.90 9.50 1.85
CA GLN A 122 16.53 8.20 1.64
C GLN A 122 17.61 8.27 0.56
N LYS A 123 17.31 8.96 -0.55
CA LYS A 123 18.24 9.14 -1.68
C LYS A 123 19.46 9.98 -1.27
N GLU A 124 19.22 11.15 -0.69
CA GLU A 124 20.26 12.14 -0.40
C GLU A 124 21.21 11.70 0.74
N LEU A 125 20.71 10.94 1.73
CA LEU A 125 21.55 10.36 2.79
C LEU A 125 22.09 8.96 2.46
N GLY A 126 21.74 8.38 1.30
CA GLY A 126 22.19 7.05 0.89
C GLY A 126 21.76 5.93 1.85
N LEU A 127 20.56 6.04 2.41
CA LEU A 127 20.11 5.13 3.47
C LEU A 127 19.51 3.85 2.91
N SER A 128 20.00 2.71 3.39
CA SER A 128 19.32 1.43 3.21
C SER A 128 18.25 1.29 4.29
N VAL A 129 16.97 1.31 3.87
CA VAL A 129 15.83 1.25 4.78
C VAL A 129 15.09 -0.08 4.59
N PRO A 130 15.02 -0.94 5.62
CA PRO A 130 14.28 -2.20 5.54
C PRO A 130 12.79 -2.02 5.26
N ALA A 131 12.21 -3.05 4.63
CA ALA A 131 10.76 -3.15 4.50
C ALA A 131 10.09 -3.25 5.88
N LEU A 132 8.80 -2.89 5.93
CA LEU A 132 8.03 -2.98 7.18
C LEU A 132 7.85 -4.45 7.57
N SER A 133 8.28 -4.82 8.78
CA SER A 133 7.98 -6.14 9.33
C SER A 133 6.48 -6.31 9.53
N LEU A 134 5.87 -7.25 8.81
CA LEU A 134 4.45 -7.54 8.93
C LEU A 134 4.11 -8.24 10.23
N ALA A 135 5.00 -9.10 10.75
CA ALA A 135 4.79 -9.82 12.00
C ALA A 135 4.74 -8.84 13.20
N ASP A 136 5.67 -7.90 13.26
CA ASP A 136 5.68 -6.87 14.30
C ASP A 136 4.48 -5.91 14.14
N LEU A 137 4.10 -5.60 12.90
CA LEU A 137 2.91 -4.79 12.63
C LEU A 137 1.62 -5.49 13.06
N VAL A 138 1.49 -6.80 12.84
CA VAL A 138 0.33 -7.58 13.32
C VAL A 138 0.27 -7.48 14.85
N THR A 139 1.40 -7.67 15.52
CA THR A 139 1.48 -7.59 16.98
C THR A 139 1.00 -6.23 17.48
N THR A 140 1.57 -5.14 16.97
CA THR A 140 1.18 -3.77 17.36
C THR A 140 -0.27 -3.45 17.00
N HIS A 141 -0.75 -3.88 15.83
CA HIS A 141 -2.13 -3.65 15.44
C HIS A 141 -3.11 -4.39 16.37
N LEU A 142 -2.85 -5.65 16.69
CA LEU A 142 -3.70 -6.43 17.59
C LEU A 142 -3.66 -5.92 19.03
N ASN A 143 -2.53 -5.38 19.50
CA ASN A 143 -2.43 -4.81 20.85
C ASN A 143 -3.41 -3.65 21.08
N SER A 144 -3.84 -2.98 20.01
CA SER A 144 -4.85 -1.92 20.11
C SER A 144 -6.28 -2.43 20.28
N PHE A 145 -6.53 -3.74 20.12
CA PHE A 145 -7.87 -4.31 20.09
C PHE A 145 -8.45 -4.45 21.50
N ARG A 146 -9.72 -4.06 21.64
CA ARG A 146 -10.48 -4.17 22.90
C ARG A 146 -11.20 -5.51 23.05
N LEU A 147 -10.67 -6.58 22.47
CA LEU A 147 -11.31 -7.91 22.44
C LEU A 147 -10.77 -8.89 23.50
N PHE A 148 -9.75 -8.50 24.27
CA PHE A 148 -9.08 -9.39 25.23
C PHE A 148 -9.60 -9.23 26.66
N GLN A 149 -10.34 -8.16 26.94
CA GLN A 149 -10.87 -7.86 28.27
C GLN A 149 -12.38 -7.65 28.20
N PRO A 150 -13.14 -8.15 29.19
CA PRO A 150 -14.56 -7.85 29.30
C PRO A 150 -14.79 -6.34 29.38
N SER A 151 -15.62 -5.82 28.50
CA SER A 151 -16.09 -4.43 28.56
C SER A 151 -17.59 -4.40 28.26
N ALA A 152 -18.28 -3.34 28.69
CA ALA A 152 -19.72 -3.20 28.48
C ALA A 152 -20.14 -3.35 26.99
N ASN A 153 -19.22 -3.04 26.07
CA ASN A 153 -19.47 -3.06 24.63
C ASN A 153 -19.14 -4.40 23.96
N VAL A 154 -18.46 -5.34 24.63
CA VAL A 154 -17.98 -6.60 24.03
C VAL A 154 -18.67 -7.80 24.69
N PRO A 155 -19.60 -8.48 23.99
CA PRO A 155 -20.24 -9.69 24.51
C PRO A 155 -19.22 -10.80 24.84
N GLY A 156 -19.47 -11.58 25.89
CA GLY A 156 -18.60 -12.70 26.29
C GLY A 156 -18.21 -13.67 25.16
N PRO A 157 -19.11 -14.05 24.23
CA PRO A 157 -18.76 -14.89 23.07
C PRO A 157 -17.76 -14.26 22.09
N PHE A 158 -17.55 -12.95 22.17
CA PHE A 158 -16.66 -12.18 21.29
C PHE A 158 -15.29 -11.90 21.91
N LEU A 159 -15.11 -12.20 23.20
CA LEU A 159 -13.81 -12.20 23.84
C LEU A 159 -12.95 -13.35 23.30
N GLU A 160 -11.66 -13.08 23.17
CA GLU A 160 -10.69 -14.05 22.67
C GLU A 160 -9.36 -13.96 23.41
N ASP A 161 -8.61 -15.06 23.40
CA ASP A 161 -7.23 -15.06 23.87
C ASP A 161 -6.31 -14.30 22.90
N ARG A 162 -5.40 -13.49 23.45
CA ARG A 162 -4.51 -12.63 22.67
C ARG A 162 -3.50 -13.44 21.86
N GLU A 163 -2.93 -14.49 22.44
CA GLU A 163 -1.91 -15.29 21.76
C GLU A 163 -2.51 -16.14 20.65
N GLN A 164 -3.67 -16.74 20.90
CA GLN A 164 -4.40 -17.51 19.87
C GLN A 164 -4.81 -16.64 18.69
N LEU A 165 -5.30 -15.42 18.96
CA LEU A 165 -5.65 -14.47 17.90
C LEU A 165 -4.41 -14.02 17.13
N LEU A 166 -3.31 -13.72 17.83
CA LEU A 166 -2.04 -13.31 17.23
C LEU A 166 -1.48 -14.40 16.31
N ALA A 167 -1.29 -15.62 16.83
CA ALA A 167 -0.73 -16.74 16.08
C ALA A 167 -1.53 -17.03 14.80
N ARG A 168 -2.87 -17.02 14.92
CA ARG A 168 -3.74 -17.29 13.77
C ARG A 168 -3.74 -16.14 12.75
N THR A 169 -3.66 -14.89 13.22
CA THR A 169 -3.60 -13.72 12.34
C THR A 169 -2.28 -13.69 11.57
N VAL A 170 -1.15 -13.97 12.24
CA VAL A 170 0.17 -14.11 11.59
C VAL A 170 0.08 -15.19 10.51
N GLY A 171 -0.50 -16.35 10.83
CA GLY A 171 -0.66 -17.44 9.87
C GLY A 171 -1.43 -17.06 8.59
N LEU A 172 -2.47 -16.24 8.74
CA LEU A 172 -3.24 -15.68 7.63
C LEU A 172 -2.49 -14.60 6.84
N VAL A 173 -1.69 -13.76 7.50
CA VAL A 173 -0.90 -12.71 6.84
C VAL A 173 0.23 -13.34 6.02
N GLU A 174 0.87 -14.39 6.53
CA GLU A 174 1.85 -15.19 5.80
C GLU A 174 1.19 -15.86 4.58
N LEU A 175 0.01 -16.46 4.76
CA LEU A 175 -0.78 -17.00 3.64
C LEU A 175 -1.09 -15.92 2.60
N ALA A 176 -1.47 -14.71 3.04
CA ALA A 176 -1.73 -13.58 2.15
C ALA A 176 -0.48 -13.16 1.36
N SER A 177 0.70 -13.23 1.99
CA SER A 177 1.98 -12.95 1.36
C SER A 177 2.32 -13.98 0.27
N GLU A 178 2.21 -15.27 0.61
CA GLU A 178 2.43 -16.39 -0.31
C GLU A 178 1.44 -16.39 -1.48
N ALA A 179 0.23 -15.84 -1.27
CA ALA A 179 -0.83 -15.77 -2.26
C ALA A 179 -0.94 -14.42 -3.00
N TRP A 180 0.13 -13.62 -3.05
CA TRP A 180 0.20 -12.35 -3.80
C TRP A 180 -0.79 -11.25 -3.36
N LEU A 181 -1.33 -11.31 -2.14
CA LEU A 181 -2.24 -10.29 -1.64
C LEU A 181 -1.55 -9.11 -0.96
N VAL A 182 -0.29 -9.25 -0.56
CA VAL A 182 0.48 -8.21 0.16
C VAL A 182 1.21 -7.28 -0.80
N THR A 183 1.80 -7.82 -1.86
CA THR A 183 2.67 -7.07 -2.77
C THR A 183 1.96 -5.88 -3.40
N GLY A 184 2.56 -4.69 -3.28
CA GLY A 184 2.04 -3.44 -3.85
C GLY A 184 0.77 -2.90 -3.17
N ARG A 185 0.41 -3.36 -1.98
CA ARG A 185 -0.83 -2.98 -1.28
C ARG A 185 -0.55 -2.46 0.13
N HIS A 186 -1.45 -1.63 0.64
CA HIS A 186 -1.37 -1.20 2.03
C HIS A 186 -1.54 -2.39 2.98
N PRO A 187 -0.66 -2.54 4.00
CA PRO A 187 -0.68 -3.70 4.89
C PRO A 187 -1.85 -3.66 5.89
N VAL A 188 -2.19 -2.49 6.45
CA VAL A 188 -3.23 -2.36 7.50
C VAL A 188 -4.57 -2.99 7.10
N PRO A 189 -5.16 -2.71 5.90
CA PRO A 189 -6.40 -3.39 5.47
C PRO A 189 -6.31 -4.92 5.39
N ILE A 190 -5.12 -5.47 5.08
CA ILE A 190 -4.90 -6.92 5.02
C ILE A 190 -4.90 -7.49 6.43
N LEU A 191 -4.19 -6.83 7.34
CA LEU A 191 -4.13 -7.19 8.75
C LEU A 191 -5.51 -7.16 9.40
N THR A 192 -6.32 -6.12 9.13
CA THR A 192 -7.69 -6.03 9.66
C THR A 192 -8.58 -7.16 9.16
N ALA A 193 -8.48 -7.51 7.86
CA ALA A 193 -9.23 -8.63 7.29
C ALA A 193 -8.76 -10.00 7.84
N ALA A 194 -7.45 -10.19 8.00
CA ALA A 194 -6.86 -11.39 8.58
C ALA A 194 -7.27 -11.56 10.06
N ALA A 195 -7.17 -10.49 10.86
CA ALA A 195 -7.56 -10.51 12.27
C ALA A 195 -9.05 -10.85 12.45
N PHE A 196 -9.91 -10.31 11.57
CA PHE A 196 -11.33 -10.65 11.56
C PHE A 196 -11.59 -12.13 11.27
N LEU A 197 -10.94 -12.70 10.24
CA LEU A 197 -11.08 -14.13 9.91
C LEU A 197 -10.51 -15.03 11.01
N ALA A 198 -9.35 -14.67 11.57
CA ALA A 198 -8.76 -15.37 12.70
C ALA A 198 -9.74 -15.43 13.87
N TRP A 199 -10.26 -14.27 14.28
CA TRP A 199 -11.25 -14.15 15.34
C TRP A 199 -12.52 -14.95 15.05
N GLN A 200 -13.07 -14.89 13.83
CA GLN A 200 -14.25 -15.68 13.48
C GLN A 200 -13.97 -17.19 13.56
N SER A 201 -12.83 -17.65 13.06
CA SER A 201 -12.52 -19.08 12.99
C SER A 201 -12.22 -19.74 14.33
N LEU A 202 -11.76 -18.98 15.33
CA LEU A 202 -11.51 -19.49 16.68
C LEU A 202 -12.82 -19.87 17.38
N ARG A 203 -13.92 -19.14 17.10
CA ARG A 203 -15.24 -19.44 17.66
C ARG A 203 -16.36 -19.18 16.64
N PRO A 204 -16.52 -20.05 15.62
CA PRO A 204 -17.36 -19.74 14.46
C PRO A 204 -18.84 -19.55 14.77
N GLY A 205 -19.41 -20.32 15.71
CA GLY A 205 -20.84 -20.33 16.01
C GLY A 205 -21.45 -18.92 16.17
N PRO A 206 -21.09 -18.16 17.23
CA PRO A 206 -21.63 -16.83 17.46
C PRO A 206 -21.04 -15.74 16.54
N ARG A 207 -19.89 -15.99 15.88
CA ARG A 207 -19.11 -14.94 15.20
C ARG A 207 -19.35 -14.84 13.70
N LEU A 208 -19.82 -15.91 13.06
CA LEU A 208 -20.08 -15.91 11.61
C LEU A 208 -21.20 -14.96 11.19
N SER A 209 -22.11 -14.62 12.11
CA SER A 209 -23.16 -13.61 11.89
C SER A 209 -22.66 -12.17 12.05
N CYS A 210 -21.46 -11.97 12.61
CA CYS A 210 -20.89 -10.64 12.85
C CYS A 210 -20.18 -10.13 11.58
N PRO A 211 -20.58 -8.97 11.02
CA PRO A 211 -19.89 -8.39 9.87
C PRO A 211 -18.59 -7.68 10.27
N LEU A 212 -17.65 -7.53 9.32
CA LEU A 212 -16.35 -6.87 9.53
C LEU A 212 -16.47 -5.48 10.18
N ALA A 213 -17.44 -4.66 9.76
CA ALA A 213 -17.64 -3.32 10.33
C ALA A 213 -18.08 -3.36 11.81
N ARG A 214 -18.87 -4.36 12.21
CA ARG A 214 -19.25 -4.55 13.62
C ARG A 214 -18.05 -5.03 14.42
N PHE A 215 -17.26 -5.95 13.88
CA PHE A 215 -16.00 -6.39 14.49
C PHE A 215 -15.04 -5.22 14.75
N CYS A 216 -14.79 -4.36 13.77
CA CYS A 216 -13.88 -3.21 13.94
C CYS A 216 -14.37 -2.26 15.05
N ARG A 217 -15.68 -1.98 15.11
CA ARG A 217 -16.27 -1.17 16.19
C ARG A 217 -16.09 -1.79 17.57
N LEU A 218 -16.28 -3.11 17.69
CA LEU A 218 -16.09 -3.84 18.95
C LEU A 218 -14.60 -3.86 19.37
N ALA A 219 -13.71 -4.03 18.40
CA ALA A 219 -12.27 -3.99 18.60
C ALA A 219 -11.75 -2.58 18.90
N GLY A 220 -12.53 -1.52 18.64
CA GLY A 220 -12.13 -0.14 18.85
C GLY A 220 -11.13 0.38 17.81
N VAL A 221 -11.21 -0.14 16.57
CA VAL A 221 -10.34 0.24 15.46
C VAL A 221 -11.14 0.77 14.28
N ASP A 222 -10.54 1.70 13.53
CA ASP A 222 -11.11 2.19 12.28
C ASP A 222 -11.14 1.10 11.23
N LEU A 223 -12.19 1.10 10.40
CA LEU A 223 -12.32 0.17 9.28
C LEU A 223 -11.62 0.77 8.05
N PRO A 224 -10.49 0.20 7.59
CA PRO A 224 -9.82 0.71 6.40
C PRO A 224 -10.68 0.44 5.16
N PRO A 225 -10.87 1.40 4.23
CA PRO A 225 -11.76 1.22 3.08
C PRO A 225 -11.46 -0.03 2.23
N PRO A 226 -10.19 -0.40 1.96
CA PRO A 226 -9.88 -1.61 1.19
C PRO A 226 -10.07 -2.93 1.95
N ALA A 227 -10.40 -2.92 3.25
CA ALA A 227 -10.42 -4.13 4.09
C ALA A 227 -11.48 -5.13 3.63
N HIS A 228 -12.64 -4.66 3.15
CA HIS A 228 -13.67 -5.54 2.58
C HIS A 228 -13.20 -6.27 1.31
N LEU A 229 -12.38 -5.61 0.49
CA LEU A 229 -11.80 -6.24 -0.70
C LEU A 229 -10.77 -7.29 -0.30
N ARG A 230 -9.90 -6.98 0.68
CA ARG A 230 -8.92 -7.94 1.21
C ARG A 230 -9.59 -9.17 1.83
N LEU A 231 -10.67 -8.97 2.58
CA LEU A 231 -11.48 -10.05 3.14
C LEU A 231 -12.04 -10.97 2.05
N LYS A 232 -12.61 -10.39 0.98
CA LYS A 232 -13.15 -11.16 -0.14
C LYS A 232 -12.07 -12.01 -0.83
N GLU A 233 -10.91 -11.42 -1.10
CA GLU A 233 -9.79 -12.11 -1.74
C GLU A 233 -9.23 -13.24 -0.86
N LEU A 234 -9.08 -13.01 0.46
CA LEU A 234 -8.67 -14.05 1.42
C LEU A 234 -9.64 -15.23 1.43
N LEU A 235 -10.95 -14.95 1.46
CA LEU A 235 -11.97 -16.01 1.43
C LEU A 235 -11.93 -16.81 0.11
N GLU A 236 -11.63 -16.16 -1.02
CA GLU A 236 -11.48 -16.84 -2.32
C GLU A 236 -10.26 -17.77 -2.34
N ILE A 237 -9.13 -17.34 -1.76
CA ILE A 237 -7.94 -18.19 -1.60
C ILE A 237 -8.24 -19.40 -0.72
N LEU A 238 -8.89 -19.17 0.42
CA LEU A 238 -9.26 -20.24 1.35
C LEU A 238 -10.21 -21.26 0.70
N GLN A 239 -11.16 -20.81 -0.12
CA GLN A 239 -12.01 -21.70 -0.92
C GLN A 239 -11.21 -22.50 -1.95
N GLY A 240 -10.24 -21.85 -2.62
CA GLY A 240 -9.32 -22.53 -3.53
C GLY A 240 -8.52 -23.63 -2.83
N MET A 241 -7.96 -23.34 -1.66
CA MET A 241 -7.24 -24.33 -0.84
C MET A 241 -8.15 -25.46 -0.36
N ALA A 242 -9.35 -25.14 0.12
CA ALA A 242 -10.30 -26.14 0.60
C ALA A 242 -10.72 -27.11 -0.51
N SER A 243 -10.77 -26.64 -1.77
CA SER A 243 -11.06 -27.50 -2.91
C SER A 243 -10.00 -28.58 -3.17
N GLN A 244 -8.79 -28.44 -2.62
CA GLN A 244 -7.72 -29.43 -2.72
C GLN A 244 -7.88 -30.59 -1.72
N LEU A 245 -8.66 -30.39 -0.66
CA LEU A 245 -8.95 -31.44 0.32
C LEU A 245 -10.18 -32.23 -0.11
N SER A 246 -10.02 -33.53 -0.35
CA SER A 246 -11.08 -34.42 -0.83
C SER A 246 -12.32 -34.43 0.07
N TRP A 247 -12.10 -34.48 1.39
CA TRP A 247 -13.17 -34.49 2.39
C TRP A 247 -13.91 -33.15 2.49
N LEU A 248 -13.26 -32.01 2.25
CA LEU A 248 -13.92 -30.70 2.18
C LEU A 248 -14.61 -30.43 0.83
N ARG A 249 -14.08 -31.00 -0.25
CA ARG A 249 -14.63 -30.86 -1.60
C ARG A 249 -16.08 -31.36 -1.67
N ALA A 250 -16.43 -32.40 -0.91
CA ALA A 250 -17.77 -32.95 -0.84
C ALA A 250 -18.82 -31.95 -0.29
N PHE A 251 -18.41 -31.04 0.60
CA PHE A 251 -19.32 -30.12 1.28
C PHE A 251 -19.62 -28.83 0.50
N GLN A 252 -18.98 -28.59 -0.66
CA GLN A 252 -19.14 -27.38 -1.47
C GLN A 252 -19.15 -26.08 -0.65
N LEU A 253 -18.10 -25.87 0.14
CA LEU A 253 -18.03 -24.78 1.11
C LEU A 253 -18.26 -23.39 0.49
N ASP A 254 -19.18 -22.65 1.08
CA ASP A 254 -19.40 -21.23 0.80
C ASP A 254 -18.37 -20.35 1.54
N LYS A 255 -18.38 -19.04 1.25
CA LYS A 255 -17.41 -18.09 1.83
C LYS A 255 -17.54 -17.94 3.35
N LYS A 256 -18.68 -18.35 3.93
CA LYS A 256 -18.92 -18.27 5.39
C LYS A 256 -18.51 -19.57 6.09
N THR A 257 -18.80 -20.72 5.51
CA THR A 257 -18.51 -22.03 6.10
C THR A 257 -17.03 -22.39 6.02
N VAL A 258 -16.30 -21.92 4.99
CA VAL A 258 -14.84 -22.15 4.89
C VAL A 258 -14.07 -21.64 6.11
N VAL A 259 -14.56 -20.59 6.76
CA VAL A 259 -13.95 -20.00 7.96
C VAL A 259 -13.91 -20.99 9.13
N LYS A 260 -14.85 -21.95 9.19
CA LYS A 260 -14.87 -22.99 10.24
C LYS A 260 -13.67 -23.95 10.14
N HIS A 261 -13.16 -24.15 8.93
CA HIS A 261 -12.05 -25.06 8.62
C HIS A 261 -10.70 -24.35 8.55
N LEU A 262 -10.64 -23.09 8.99
CA LEU A 262 -9.44 -22.27 8.84
C LEU A 262 -8.22 -22.83 9.57
N GLY A 263 -8.44 -23.49 10.72
CA GLY A 263 -7.36 -24.16 11.45
C GLY A 263 -6.67 -25.22 10.60
N ASP A 264 -7.46 -26.12 10.04
CA ASP A 264 -6.99 -27.23 9.19
C ASP A 264 -6.30 -26.70 7.92
N LEU A 265 -6.87 -25.66 7.31
CA LEU A 265 -6.30 -25.04 6.11
C LEU A 265 -4.94 -24.37 6.39
N LEU A 266 -4.81 -23.69 7.53
CA LEU A 266 -3.55 -23.05 7.91
C LEU A 266 -2.48 -24.09 8.29
N GLN A 267 -2.87 -25.18 8.96
CA GLN A 267 -1.95 -26.27 9.33
C GLN A 267 -1.26 -26.89 8.11
N HIS A 268 -1.98 -26.99 6.98
CA HIS A 268 -1.45 -27.58 5.74
C HIS A 268 -1.20 -26.54 4.63
N ARG A 269 -1.10 -25.25 4.96
CA ARG A 269 -1.09 -24.14 3.99
C ARG A 269 -0.06 -24.28 2.87
N VAL A 270 1.17 -24.67 3.20
CA VAL A 270 2.28 -24.77 2.23
C VAL A 270 1.97 -25.81 1.16
N PHE A 271 1.47 -26.98 1.59
CA PHE A 271 1.09 -28.07 0.69
C PHE A 271 -0.15 -27.70 -0.14
N LEU A 272 -1.17 -27.13 0.50
CA LEU A 272 -2.41 -26.75 -0.17
C LEU A 272 -2.22 -25.66 -1.21
N LEU A 273 -1.37 -24.67 -0.90
CA LEU A 273 -0.99 -23.65 -1.86
C LEU A 273 -0.23 -24.26 -3.03
N ARG A 274 0.82 -25.05 -2.79
CA ARG A 274 1.59 -25.71 -3.87
C ARG A 274 0.68 -26.50 -4.81
N ASN A 275 -0.28 -27.25 -4.28
CA ASN A 275 -1.22 -28.02 -5.09
C ASN A 275 -2.22 -27.14 -5.84
N ALA A 276 -2.63 -26.02 -5.24
CA ALA A 276 -3.44 -25.01 -5.94
C ALA A 276 -2.66 -24.34 -7.08
N PHE A 277 -1.33 -24.24 -6.98
CA PHE A 277 -0.45 -23.76 -8.05
C PHE A 277 -0.19 -24.83 -9.14
N SER A 278 -0.02 -26.11 -8.77
CA SER A 278 0.39 -27.18 -9.70
C SER A 278 -0.72 -27.74 -10.60
N GLN A 279 -2.00 -27.50 -10.31
CA GLN A 279 -3.12 -28.03 -11.12
C GLN A 279 -3.25 -27.42 -12.54
N GLN A 280 -2.27 -26.63 -12.99
CA GLN A 280 -2.18 -26.15 -14.37
C GLN A 280 -1.35 -27.03 -15.31
N ASP A 281 -0.48 -27.92 -14.80
CA ASP A 281 0.45 -28.66 -15.67
C ASP A 281 -0.13 -29.92 -16.32
N THR A 282 -1.40 -30.25 -16.05
CA THR A 282 -2.08 -31.38 -16.70
C THR A 282 -3.17 -30.91 -17.66
N ALA A 283 -2.80 -30.11 -18.66
CA ALA A 283 -3.47 -30.17 -19.95
C ALA A 283 -2.71 -31.21 -20.79
N PRO A 284 -3.32 -32.33 -21.23
CA PRO A 284 -2.64 -33.26 -22.12
C PRO A 284 -2.48 -32.55 -23.48
N GLY A 285 -1.31 -31.95 -23.68
CA GLY A 285 -0.83 -31.56 -24.99
C GLY A 285 -0.79 -32.83 -25.85
N GLN A 286 -1.60 -32.80 -26.89
CA GLN A 286 -1.76 -33.82 -27.90
C GLN A 286 -0.43 -33.94 -28.68
N GLY A 287 0.52 -34.69 -28.12
CA GLY A 287 1.72 -35.12 -28.79
C GLY A 287 1.35 -36.24 -29.74
N SER A 288 1.15 -35.87 -31.01
CA SER A 288 1.02 -36.79 -32.14
C SER A 288 2.27 -37.66 -32.27
N PRO A 289 2.13 -38.98 -32.43
CA PRO A 289 3.09 -39.77 -33.18
C PRO A 289 2.39 -40.31 -34.43
N CYS A 290 2.80 -39.80 -35.60
CA CYS A 290 2.60 -40.49 -36.85
C CYS A 290 3.20 -41.90 -36.74
N GLN A 291 2.38 -42.93 -36.95
CA GLN A 291 2.69 -44.11 -37.77
C GLN A 291 1.51 -45.10 -37.72
N ASP A 292 0.79 -45.15 -38.84
CA ASP A 292 0.07 -46.32 -39.34
C ASP A 292 1.05 -47.09 -40.27
N PRO A 293 0.91 -48.42 -40.51
CA PRO A 293 -0.35 -48.97 -41.04
C PRO A 293 -0.78 -50.42 -40.71
N ALA A 294 -2.08 -50.63 -40.96
CA ALA A 294 -2.76 -51.79 -41.54
C ALA A 294 -3.03 -53.07 -40.71
N GLY A 295 -4.33 -53.43 -40.64
CA GLY A 295 -4.75 -54.85 -40.68
C GLY A 295 -6.00 -55.27 -39.88
N LEU A 296 -7.19 -55.09 -40.49
CA LEU A 296 -8.39 -55.96 -40.49
C LEU A 296 -9.01 -56.57 -39.20
N GLY A 297 -10.33 -56.35 -39.01
CA GLY A 297 -11.23 -57.36 -38.41
C GLY A 297 -12.50 -56.87 -37.66
N SER A 298 -13.54 -56.47 -38.41
CA SER A 298 -15.00 -56.77 -38.25
C SER A 298 -15.75 -56.79 -36.90
N GLN A 299 -16.85 -55.99 -36.86
CA GLN A 299 -18.23 -56.24 -36.34
C GLN A 299 -18.41 -56.51 -34.82
N GLU A 300 -19.38 -55.98 -34.07
CA GLU A 300 -20.83 -55.80 -34.33
C GLU A 300 -21.48 -54.82 -33.31
N GLU A 301 -22.75 -54.52 -33.54
CA GLU A 301 -23.64 -53.51 -32.94
C GLU A 301 -24.00 -53.73 -31.45
N ASP A 302 -24.34 -52.65 -30.71
CA ASP A 302 -25.73 -52.45 -30.23
C ASP A 302 -25.95 -51.05 -29.63
N SER A 303 -27.14 -50.53 -29.89
CA SER A 303 -27.65 -49.21 -29.52
C SER A 303 -28.24 -49.22 -28.11
N ARG A 304 -28.00 -48.20 -27.30
CA ARG A 304 -28.97 -47.75 -26.27
C ARG A 304 -28.63 -46.39 -25.65
N GLY A 305 -29.55 -45.44 -25.88
CA GLY A 305 -30.17 -44.68 -24.80
C GLY A 305 -29.34 -43.59 -24.13
N GLN A 306 -29.59 -42.36 -24.56
CA GLN A 306 -29.27 -41.13 -23.84
C GLN A 306 -29.74 -41.17 -22.39
N ASP A 307 -28.84 -40.85 -21.45
CA ASP A 307 -29.16 -39.94 -20.35
C ASP A 307 -27.86 -39.30 -19.83
N SER A 308 -27.38 -38.34 -20.62
CA SER A 308 -26.32 -37.44 -20.19
C SER A 308 -26.87 -36.47 -19.14
N LEU A 309 -26.85 -36.89 -17.87
CA LEU A 309 -26.81 -35.98 -16.73
C LEU A 309 -25.65 -35.01 -16.94
N ARG A 310 -25.97 -33.83 -17.47
CA ARG A 310 -25.05 -32.71 -17.64
C ARG A 310 -24.55 -32.29 -16.26
N LYS A 311 -23.48 -32.94 -15.79
CA LYS A 311 -22.60 -32.39 -14.75
C LYS A 311 -22.23 -30.98 -15.20
N PRO A 312 -22.43 -29.93 -14.38
CA PRO A 312 -21.85 -28.63 -14.69
C PRO A 312 -20.34 -28.83 -14.64
N ARG A 313 -19.71 -28.90 -15.82
CA ARG A 313 -18.25 -28.87 -15.98
C ARG A 313 -17.79 -27.55 -15.37
N ARG A 314 -17.34 -27.61 -14.11
CA ARG A 314 -16.62 -26.50 -13.47
C ARG A 314 -15.42 -26.20 -14.36
N GLY A 315 -15.28 -24.93 -14.75
CA GLY A 315 -14.08 -24.46 -15.43
C GLY A 315 -12.83 -24.75 -14.59
N PRO A 316 -11.65 -24.80 -15.23
CA PRO A 316 -10.40 -25.05 -14.53
C PRO A 316 -10.25 -24.05 -13.36
N LEU A 317 -9.79 -24.55 -12.22
CA LEU A 317 -9.48 -23.72 -11.05
C LEU A 317 -8.55 -22.59 -11.53
N ARG A 318 -8.95 -21.34 -11.24
CA ARG A 318 -8.21 -20.18 -11.74
C ARG A 318 -6.80 -20.20 -11.15
N PRO A 319 -5.76 -19.92 -11.95
CA PRO A 319 -4.41 -19.82 -11.43
C PRO A 319 -4.34 -18.78 -10.32
N LEU A 320 -3.57 -19.10 -9.29
CA LEU A 320 -3.35 -18.17 -8.19
C LEU A 320 -2.34 -17.11 -8.64
N LEU A 321 -2.88 -16.05 -9.23
CA LEU A 321 -2.14 -14.88 -9.72
C LEU A 321 -2.49 -13.65 -8.88
N PRO A 322 -1.64 -12.61 -8.89
CA PRO A 322 -1.99 -11.31 -8.35
C PRO A 322 -3.39 -10.86 -8.83
N PRO A 323 -4.29 -10.39 -7.94
CA PRO A 323 -5.68 -10.12 -8.32
C PRO A 323 -5.84 -9.10 -9.46
N CYS A 324 -4.85 -8.23 -9.68
CA CYS A 324 -4.82 -7.27 -10.78
C CYS A 324 -4.63 -7.92 -12.17
N LEU A 325 -4.07 -9.14 -12.24
CA LEU A 325 -3.95 -9.91 -13.48
C LEU A 325 -5.21 -10.73 -13.76
N LEU A 326 -5.91 -11.16 -12.71
CA LEU A 326 -7.18 -11.89 -12.83
C LEU A 326 -8.35 -10.98 -13.22
N HIS A 327 -8.29 -9.71 -12.81
CA HIS A 327 -9.31 -8.71 -13.09
C HIS A 327 -8.65 -7.45 -13.68
N PRO A 328 -8.09 -7.52 -14.90
CA PRO A 328 -7.44 -6.38 -15.50
C PRO A 328 -8.46 -5.26 -15.71
N ARG A 329 -8.08 -4.03 -15.36
CA ARG A 329 -8.87 -2.86 -15.75
C ARG A 329 -8.97 -2.84 -17.27
N LYS A 330 -10.17 -2.63 -17.80
CA LYS A 330 -10.39 -2.46 -19.24
C LYS A 330 -9.49 -1.31 -19.71
N ARG A 331 -8.42 -1.63 -20.44
CA ARG A 331 -7.63 -0.62 -21.13
C ARG A 331 -8.35 -0.32 -22.43
N LEU A 332 -8.66 0.95 -22.67
CA LEU A 332 -8.97 1.38 -24.02
C LEU A 332 -7.77 1.03 -24.87
N ARG A 333 -8.00 0.32 -25.97
CA ARG A 333 -6.94 -0.03 -26.91
C ARG A 333 -6.33 1.28 -27.37
N ALA A 334 -5.04 1.50 -27.13
CA ALA A 334 -4.33 2.59 -27.79
C ALA A 334 -4.58 2.40 -29.30
N ALA A 335 -4.88 3.49 -30.01
CA ALA A 335 -4.89 3.46 -31.46
C ALA A 335 -3.61 2.75 -31.93
N ALA A 336 -3.73 1.86 -32.91
CA ALA A 336 -2.58 1.18 -33.49
C ALA A 336 -1.46 2.21 -33.71
N PRO A 337 -0.18 1.87 -33.43
CA PRO A 337 0.92 2.82 -33.60
C PRO A 337 0.74 3.48 -34.94
N SER A 338 0.40 4.77 -34.90
CA SER A 338 0.16 5.54 -36.11
C SER A 338 1.44 5.52 -36.94
N ALA A 339 1.26 5.65 -38.25
CA ALA A 339 2.31 5.74 -39.26
C ALA A 339 3.41 6.77 -38.86
N PRO A 340 4.57 6.82 -39.56
CA PRO A 340 5.80 7.40 -39.05
C PRO A 340 5.60 8.79 -38.44
N ALA A 341 6.33 9.03 -37.35
CA ALA A 341 6.19 10.23 -36.54
C ALA A 341 6.33 11.48 -37.41
N PRO A 342 5.44 12.48 -37.24
CA PRO A 342 5.57 13.73 -37.95
C PRO A 342 6.92 14.39 -37.59
N THR A 343 7.64 14.88 -38.59
CA THR A 343 8.94 15.54 -38.45
C THR A 343 8.81 16.97 -37.93
N GLY A 344 7.63 17.57 -38.03
CA GLY A 344 7.36 18.96 -37.65
C GLY A 344 7.73 19.97 -38.74
N ASP A 345 8.34 19.50 -39.82
CA ASP A 345 8.71 20.27 -41.01
C ASP A 345 7.73 20.02 -42.17
N GLU A 346 6.63 19.31 -41.93
CA GLU A 346 5.62 19.09 -42.94
C GLU A 346 4.97 20.42 -43.37
N PRO A 347 4.83 20.66 -44.68
CA PRO A 347 4.12 21.85 -45.14
C PRO A 347 2.66 21.76 -44.70
N ILE A 348 2.23 22.75 -43.91
CA ILE A 348 0.82 22.91 -43.52
C ILE A 348 0.15 23.68 -44.66
N SER A 349 -0.86 23.07 -45.30
CA SER A 349 -1.61 23.75 -46.37
C SER A 349 -2.50 24.85 -45.79
N ASP A 350 -2.74 25.89 -46.59
CA ASP A 350 -3.67 26.97 -46.20
C ASP A 350 -5.07 26.41 -45.86
N SER A 351 -5.51 25.34 -46.54
CA SER A 351 -6.78 24.66 -46.24
C SER A 351 -6.83 24.02 -44.84
N GLU A 352 -5.70 23.51 -44.33
CA GLU A 352 -5.58 22.95 -42.97
C GLU A 352 -5.61 24.08 -41.93
N ILE A 353 -5.16 25.28 -42.27
CA ILE A 353 -5.22 26.46 -41.41
C ILE A 353 -6.63 27.06 -41.41
N GLU A 354 -7.26 27.15 -42.58
CA GLU A 354 -8.58 27.72 -42.79
C GLU A 354 -9.68 27.00 -42.00
N GLN A 355 -9.55 25.69 -41.74
CA GLN A 355 -10.53 24.95 -40.90
C GLN A 355 -10.62 25.47 -39.46
N TYR A 356 -9.57 26.15 -38.97
CA TYR A 356 -9.54 26.74 -37.64
C TYR A 356 -10.03 28.20 -37.64
N LEU A 357 -10.17 28.81 -38.81
CA LEU A 357 -10.71 30.15 -38.97
C LEU A 357 -12.23 30.07 -39.08
N ARG A 358 -12.92 30.93 -38.34
CA ARG A 358 -14.38 31.02 -38.47
C ARG A 358 -14.75 31.64 -39.80
N GLY A 359 -15.72 31.03 -40.46
CA GLY A 359 -16.31 31.58 -41.68
C GLY A 359 -17.01 32.92 -41.42
N PRO A 360 -17.24 33.73 -42.46
CA PRO A 360 -17.92 35.02 -42.34
C PRO A 360 -19.33 34.90 -41.75
N GLU A 361 -20.04 33.81 -42.09
CA GLU A 361 -21.37 33.50 -41.54
C GLU A 361 -21.31 33.14 -40.06
N GLU A 362 -20.33 32.34 -39.63
CA GLU A 362 -20.09 32.01 -38.23
C GLU A 362 -19.71 33.25 -37.42
N ILE A 363 -18.92 34.17 -37.99
CA ILE A 363 -18.59 35.46 -37.37
C ILE A 363 -19.86 36.31 -37.21
N GLN A 364 -20.73 36.35 -38.22
CA GLN A 364 -21.97 37.12 -38.16
C GLN A 364 -22.97 36.51 -37.16
N ALA A 365 -23.10 35.18 -37.15
CA ALA A 365 -23.91 34.45 -36.17
C ALA A 365 -23.36 34.65 -34.76
N PHE A 366 -22.04 34.57 -34.57
CA PHE A 366 -21.38 34.85 -33.30
C PHE A 366 -21.56 36.30 -32.84
N ARG A 367 -21.46 37.28 -33.75
CA ARG A 367 -21.73 38.70 -33.45
C ARG A 367 -23.20 38.96 -33.08
N LYS A 368 -24.15 38.26 -33.72
CA LYS A 368 -25.57 38.33 -33.36
C LYS A 368 -25.85 37.65 -32.00
N ALA A 369 -25.25 36.49 -31.76
CA ALA A 369 -25.40 35.75 -30.50
C ALA A 369 -24.71 36.46 -29.31
N LYS A 370 -23.61 37.16 -29.57
CA LYS A 370 -22.90 38.00 -28.58
C LYS A 370 -23.42 39.44 -28.55
N GLY A 371 -24.35 39.78 -29.44
CA GLY A 371 -24.99 41.09 -29.54
C GLY A 371 -26.16 41.23 -28.58
N TRP A 372 -25.92 40.89 -27.31
CA TRP A 372 -26.61 41.33 -26.08
C TRP A 372 -25.52 41.61 -25.05
#